data_AF-A0A1H0RNL6-F1
#
_entry.id   AF-A0A1H0RNL6-F1
#
_cell.length_a   1.000
_cell.length_b   1.000
_cell.length_c   1.000
_cell.angle_alpha   90.00
_cell.angle_beta   90.00
_cell.angle_gamma   90.00
#
_symmetry.space_group_name_H-M   'P 1'
#
loop_
_entity.id
_entity.type
_entity.pdbx_description
1 polymer ?
#
loop_
_entity_poly.entity_id
_entity_poly.type
_entity_poly.pdbx_seq_one_letter_code
_entity_poly.pdbx_strand_id
1 'polypeptide(L)'
;MVSQAISDRLHVDFNVEAEVNYSLLHNNRELLSKLTLTKLVDRQLTNIAVLVELCVGAESYPYRYTHLVLDEVQLALAPLVKIPLTANLPRSLRERVQSAVYVKVTCDGQTAFEDTQRVTLIPVDEWLDDTEKNPWLPSFVLPRDPAILKIINSSRRYLVGIIDDPAAGFDGYQEEAAGVDSQIQAIWTALVNEYRIQYINPPPAYSRTTQRLRTPTDILSSNTGTCIDLALLLASCFEYIGVYPVVVLLTDHAFVGYWRSEGAHDNFVSVRSIPQALPGIGSRAARETAMPYVDQYGWRLTKLNYAEVMHYVTTNHLVMLEATYLTAAKSFADAQTEGRANLRSRAEFDSMLDIQAARTADPAVTPLPIINE
;
A
#
# COMPACT_ATOMS: atom_id res chain seq x y z
N MET A 1 10.54 -28.05 48.90
CA MET A 1 10.36 -27.77 47.46
C MET A 1 10.81 -26.36 47.21
N VAL A 2 11.97 -26.18 46.58
CA VAL A 2 12.43 -24.85 46.17
C VAL A 2 11.46 -24.38 45.09
N SER A 3 10.80 -23.23 45.31
CA SER A 3 9.96 -22.60 44.31
C SER A 3 10.84 -22.28 43.11
N GLN A 4 10.74 -23.08 42.04
CA GLN A 4 11.39 -22.79 40.76
C GLN A 4 10.93 -21.42 40.28
N ALA A 5 11.86 -20.61 39.78
CA ALA A 5 11.51 -19.29 39.26
C ALA A 5 10.56 -19.47 38.07
N ILE A 6 9.60 -18.55 37.89
CA ILE A 6 8.65 -18.64 36.79
C ILE A 6 9.36 -18.61 35.42
N SER A 7 10.52 -17.95 35.33
CA SER A 7 11.41 -17.97 34.17
C SER A 7 11.90 -19.37 33.77
N ASP A 8 11.95 -20.32 34.71
CA ASP A 8 12.33 -21.71 34.44
C ASP A 8 11.17 -22.56 33.92
N ARG A 9 9.94 -22.01 33.94
CA ARG A 9 8.70 -22.70 33.53
C ARG A 9 8.12 -22.15 32.23
N LEU A 10 8.35 -20.87 31.96
CA LEU A 10 7.82 -20.16 30.81
C LEU A 10 8.93 -19.34 30.18
N HIS A 11 9.33 -19.73 28.96
CA HIS A 11 10.23 -18.93 28.15
C HIS A 11 9.44 -18.03 27.21
N VAL A 12 9.89 -16.79 27.06
CA VAL A 12 9.27 -15.80 26.17
C VAL A 12 10.32 -15.38 25.15
N ASP A 13 10.00 -15.56 23.88
CA ASP A 13 10.80 -15.07 22.77
C ASP A 13 10.09 -13.85 22.18
N PHE A 14 10.77 -12.70 22.20
CA PHE A 14 10.21 -11.40 21.84
C PHE A 14 11.19 -10.63 20.95
N ASN A 15 10.68 -10.14 19.82
CA ASN A 15 11.41 -9.25 18.94
C ASN A 15 10.46 -8.27 18.25
N VAL A 16 10.87 -7.01 18.18
CA VAL A 16 10.23 -5.96 17.39
C VAL A 16 11.10 -5.63 16.17
N GLU A 17 10.47 -5.24 15.07
CA GLU A 17 11.20 -4.68 13.94
C GLU A 17 11.85 -3.34 14.34
N ALA A 18 13.05 -3.05 13.81
CA ALA A 18 13.78 -1.82 14.16
C ALA A 18 13.06 -0.55 13.70
N GLU A 19 12.30 -0.66 12.61
CA GLU A 19 11.49 0.41 12.04
C GLU A 19 10.07 -0.07 11.80
N VAL A 20 9.11 0.82 12.04
CA VAL A 20 7.69 0.52 11.94
C VAL A 20 7.03 1.56 11.05
N ASN A 21 6.49 1.09 9.92
CA ASN A 21 5.77 1.93 8.97
C ASN A 21 4.28 2.00 9.33
N TYR A 22 3.71 3.20 9.31
CA TYR A 22 2.29 3.41 9.62
C TYR A 22 1.38 2.65 8.64
N SER A 23 1.72 2.63 7.34
CA SER A 23 0.90 1.95 6.33
C SER A 23 0.84 0.44 6.56
N LEU A 24 1.90 -0.17 7.09
CA LEU A 24 1.89 -1.59 7.48
C LEU A 24 0.90 -1.84 8.62
N LEU A 25 1.02 -1.08 9.70
CA LEU A 25 0.16 -1.25 10.86
C LEU A 25 -1.31 -0.94 10.51
N HIS A 26 -1.56 0.10 9.70
CA HIS A 26 -2.89 0.49 9.27
C HIS A 26 -3.60 -0.63 8.49
N ASN A 27 -2.85 -1.35 7.66
CA ASN A 27 -3.35 -2.50 6.90
C ASN A 27 -3.15 -3.83 7.64
N ASN A 28 -3.31 -3.81 8.97
CA ASN A 28 -3.40 -4.99 9.83
C ASN A 28 -2.14 -5.89 9.88
N ARG A 29 -0.95 -5.36 9.58
CA ARG A 29 0.32 -6.11 9.74
C ARG A 29 0.84 -6.10 11.16
N GLU A 30 1.75 -7.04 11.42
CA GLU A 30 2.27 -7.30 12.76
C GLU A 30 3.29 -6.23 13.16
N LEU A 31 3.14 -5.71 14.37
CA LEU A 31 4.14 -4.83 14.97
C LEU A 31 5.38 -5.61 15.40
N LEU A 32 5.16 -6.83 15.90
CA LEU A 32 6.19 -7.69 16.45
C LEU A 32 6.58 -8.70 15.40
N SER A 33 7.88 -8.89 15.18
CA SER A 33 8.34 -10.00 14.34
C SER A 33 8.32 -11.32 15.11
N LYS A 34 8.31 -11.27 16.45
CA LYS A 34 8.20 -12.44 17.31
C LYS A 34 7.60 -12.10 18.67
N LEU A 35 6.65 -12.93 19.09
CA LEU A 35 6.17 -13.02 20.47
C LEU A 35 5.62 -14.42 20.66
N THR A 36 6.45 -15.31 21.19
CA THR A 36 6.09 -16.72 21.39
C THR A 36 6.34 -17.12 22.83
N LEU A 37 5.30 -17.69 23.44
CA LEU A 37 5.39 -18.28 24.77
C LEU A 37 5.72 -19.76 24.63
N THR A 38 6.77 -20.24 25.28
CA THR A 38 7.16 -21.66 25.30
C THR A 38 7.05 -22.22 26.70
N LYS A 39 6.19 -23.23 26.89
CA LYS A 39 6.01 -23.96 28.14
C LYS A 39 7.17 -24.95 28.32
N LEU A 40 7.92 -24.82 29.41
CA LEU A 40 9.11 -25.64 29.70
C LEU A 40 8.84 -26.78 30.70
N VAL A 41 7.56 -26.99 31.06
CA VAL A 41 7.14 -27.97 32.06
C VAL A 41 5.94 -28.78 31.57
N ASP A 42 5.81 -30.02 32.03
CA ASP A 42 4.72 -30.91 31.63
C ASP A 42 3.36 -30.52 32.26
N ARG A 43 3.37 -29.74 33.34
CA ARG A 43 2.15 -29.22 33.96
C ARG A 43 1.58 -28.01 33.22
N GLN A 44 0.26 -27.87 33.22
CA GLN A 44 -0.41 -26.68 32.71
C GLN A 44 0.05 -25.40 33.44
N LEU A 45 0.14 -24.31 32.69
CA LEU A 45 0.34 -22.96 33.23
C LEU A 45 -0.98 -22.19 33.14
N THR A 46 -1.29 -21.41 34.16
CA THR A 46 -2.56 -20.69 34.25
C THR A 46 -2.36 -19.19 34.35
N ASN A 47 -3.41 -18.44 33.98
CA ASN A 47 -3.49 -16.98 34.13
C ASN A 47 -2.27 -16.26 33.55
N ILE A 48 -1.94 -16.57 32.30
CA ILE A 48 -0.86 -15.87 31.60
C ILE A 48 -1.42 -14.54 31.10
N ALA A 49 -0.93 -13.44 31.66
CA ALA A 49 -1.27 -12.10 31.20
C ALA A 49 -0.09 -11.50 30.44
N VAL A 50 -0.38 -11.01 29.24
CA VAL A 50 0.56 -10.37 28.33
C VAL A 50 0.14 -8.91 28.14
N LEU A 51 1.08 -8.01 28.38
CA LEU A 51 0.96 -6.58 28.13
C LEU A 51 2.04 -6.20 27.12
N VAL A 52 1.65 -5.59 26.01
CA VAL A 52 2.56 -4.96 25.04
C VAL A 52 2.18 -3.49 24.94
N GLU A 53 3.13 -2.58 25.08
CA GLU A 53 2.89 -1.13 25.00
C GLU A 53 3.83 -0.50 23.99
N LEU A 54 3.29 0.27 23.04
CA LEU A 54 4.07 1.19 22.24
C LEU A 54 4.10 2.55 22.93
N CYS A 55 5.30 3.02 23.27
CA CYS A 55 5.53 4.27 24.00
C CYS A 55 5.73 5.43 23.00
N VAL A 56 4.76 6.33 22.88
CA VAL A 56 4.84 7.47 21.94
C VAL A 56 4.74 8.79 22.71
N GLY A 57 5.90 9.39 22.98
CA GLY A 57 5.99 10.62 23.77
C GLY A 57 5.51 10.40 25.22
N ALA A 58 4.50 11.17 25.63
CA ALA A 58 3.88 11.04 26.96
C ALA A 58 2.74 10.00 27.01
N GLU A 59 2.33 9.45 25.86
CA GLU A 59 1.27 8.45 25.75
C GLU A 59 1.86 7.04 25.60
N SER A 60 1.14 6.03 26.07
CA SER A 60 1.37 4.62 25.73
C SER A 60 0.11 4.00 25.17
N TYR A 61 0.29 3.10 24.21
CA TYR A 61 -0.82 2.37 23.59
C TYR A 61 -0.74 0.88 23.97
N PRO A 62 -1.48 0.44 25.00
CA PRO A 62 -1.39 -0.92 25.50
C PRO A 62 -2.27 -1.90 24.71
N TYR A 63 -1.69 -3.03 24.34
CA TYR A 63 -2.38 -4.27 24.01
C TYR A 63 -2.35 -5.20 25.23
N ARG A 64 -3.52 -5.71 25.63
CA ARG A 64 -3.68 -6.60 26.78
C ARG A 64 -4.31 -7.89 26.34
N TYR A 65 -3.67 -9.01 26.69
CA TYR A 65 -4.17 -10.35 26.41
C TYR A 65 -4.06 -11.22 27.65
N THR A 66 -5.03 -12.09 27.87
CA THR A 66 -5.01 -13.07 28.96
C THR A 66 -5.33 -14.45 28.40
N HIS A 67 -4.41 -15.37 28.60
CA HIS A 67 -4.57 -16.78 28.28
C HIS A 67 -4.79 -17.56 29.58
N LEU A 68 -5.96 -18.19 29.71
CA LEU A 68 -6.35 -18.81 30.98
C LEU A 68 -5.57 -20.08 31.30
N VAL A 69 -5.33 -20.93 30.29
CA VAL A 69 -4.66 -22.23 30.46
C VAL A 69 -3.79 -22.51 29.24
N LEU A 70 -2.46 -22.49 29.43
CA LEU A 70 -1.50 -22.90 28.41
C LEU A 70 -1.14 -24.38 28.64
N ASP A 71 -1.66 -25.24 27.78
CA ASP A 71 -1.33 -26.68 27.78
C ASP A 71 -0.48 -27.12 26.59
N GLU A 72 -0.49 -26.36 25.50
CA GLU A 72 0.41 -26.55 24.38
C GLU A 72 1.86 -26.17 24.71
N VAL A 73 2.80 -26.69 23.91
CA VAL A 73 4.24 -26.39 24.08
C VAL A 73 4.54 -24.95 23.73
N GLN A 74 3.89 -24.41 22.69
CA GLN A 74 4.11 -23.05 22.22
C GLN A 74 2.79 -22.36 21.87
N LEU A 75 2.71 -21.08 22.23
CA LEU A 75 1.63 -20.17 21.85
C LEU A 75 2.24 -18.95 21.15
N ALA A 76 1.94 -18.79 19.86
CA ALA A 76 2.36 -17.64 19.07
C ALA A 76 1.34 -16.49 19.23
N LEU A 77 1.82 -15.35 19.71
CA LEU A 77 0.98 -14.19 20.03
C LEU A 77 1.25 -12.97 19.14
N ALA A 78 2.39 -12.92 18.43
CA ALA A 78 2.72 -11.78 17.55
C ALA A 78 1.59 -11.37 16.59
N PRO A 79 0.90 -12.31 15.89
CA PRO A 79 -0.20 -11.95 14.98
C PRO A 79 -1.40 -11.31 15.68
N LEU A 80 -1.58 -11.57 16.99
CA LEU A 80 -2.70 -11.08 17.80
C LEU A 80 -2.45 -9.68 18.34
N VAL A 81 -1.19 -9.24 18.45
CA VAL A 81 -0.85 -7.93 19.02
C VAL A 81 -1.25 -6.83 18.05
N LYS A 82 -2.34 -6.13 18.37
CA LYS A 82 -2.83 -4.97 17.62
C LYS A 82 -2.81 -3.74 18.51
N ILE A 83 -2.11 -2.69 18.06
CA ILE A 83 -2.01 -1.43 18.78
C ILE A 83 -2.95 -0.42 18.11
N PRO A 84 -3.76 0.34 18.88
CA PRO A 84 -4.65 1.35 18.31
C PRO A 84 -3.85 2.50 17.69
N LEU A 85 -3.82 2.55 16.35
CA LEU A 85 -3.18 3.62 15.58
C LEU A 85 -4.05 4.86 15.42
N THR A 86 -5.25 4.83 15.98
CA THR A 86 -6.25 5.91 15.90
C THR A 86 -5.86 7.14 16.71
N ALA A 87 -4.76 7.12 17.45
CA ALA A 87 -4.28 8.30 18.13
C ALA A 87 -3.77 9.36 17.13
N ASN A 88 -3.82 10.63 17.55
CA ASN A 88 -3.42 11.75 16.68
C ASN A 88 -1.90 11.78 16.46
N LEU A 89 -1.12 11.39 17.48
CA LEU A 89 0.33 11.56 17.46
C LEU A 89 1.03 10.74 16.36
N PRO A 90 0.73 9.45 16.13
CA PRO A 90 1.29 8.70 15.00
C PRO A 90 0.92 9.31 13.63
N ARG A 91 -0.26 9.94 13.53
CA ARG A 91 -0.79 10.56 12.31
C ARG A 91 -0.22 11.96 12.05
N SER A 92 0.32 12.62 13.07
CA SER A 92 0.93 13.95 12.97
C SER A 92 2.47 13.91 12.89
N LEU A 93 3.09 12.72 12.93
CA LEU A 93 4.54 12.59 12.84
C LEU A 93 5.02 13.07 11.48
N ARG A 94 5.78 14.17 11.47
CA ARG A 94 6.46 14.68 10.28
C ARG A 94 7.88 14.18 10.12
N GLU A 95 8.47 13.66 11.18
CA GLU A 95 9.84 13.15 11.20
C GLU A 95 9.88 11.77 11.82
N ARG A 96 10.91 10.99 11.49
CA ARG A 96 11.14 9.68 12.14
C ARG A 96 11.37 9.90 13.64
N VAL A 97 10.57 9.25 14.47
CA VAL A 97 10.64 9.39 15.93
C VAL A 97 11.14 8.11 16.58
N GLN A 98 12.11 8.24 17.48
CA GLN A 98 12.56 7.15 18.32
C GLN A 98 11.53 6.88 19.42
N SER A 99 11.16 5.62 19.57
CA SER A 99 10.14 5.11 20.47
C SER A 99 10.64 3.80 21.09
N ALA A 100 9.82 3.16 21.91
CA ALA A 100 10.09 1.86 22.49
C ALA A 100 8.82 1.01 22.55
N VAL A 101 8.99 -0.30 22.39
CA VAL A 101 7.97 -1.29 22.71
C VAL A 101 8.36 -1.96 24.02
N TYR A 102 7.50 -1.82 25.02
CA TYR A 102 7.59 -2.51 26.29
C TYR A 102 6.74 -3.77 26.26
N VAL A 103 7.26 -4.89 26.76
CA VAL A 103 6.49 -6.12 26.92
C VAL A 103 6.64 -6.65 28.33
N LYS A 104 5.53 -7.14 28.88
CA LYS A 104 5.48 -7.83 30.17
C LYS A 104 4.63 -9.08 30.05
N VAL A 105 5.19 -10.21 30.45
CA VAL A 105 4.47 -11.48 30.55
C VAL A 105 4.48 -11.92 32.01
N THR A 106 3.29 -12.18 32.54
CA THR A 106 3.10 -12.70 33.89
C THR A 106 2.36 -14.02 33.85
N CYS A 107 2.62 -14.91 34.80
CA CYS A 107 1.90 -16.17 35.00
C CYS A 107 1.51 -16.26 36.47
N ASP A 108 0.21 -16.44 36.75
CA ASP A 108 -0.34 -16.38 38.12
C ASP A 108 0.15 -15.16 38.93
N GLY A 109 0.26 -14.01 38.26
CA GLY A 109 0.70 -12.74 38.85
C GLY A 109 2.22 -12.60 39.07
N GLN A 110 3.03 -13.62 38.77
CA GLN A 110 4.49 -13.53 38.82
C GLN A 110 5.06 -13.14 37.45
N THR A 111 5.97 -12.18 37.40
CA THR A 111 6.64 -11.75 36.16
C THR A 111 7.56 -12.84 35.64
N ALA A 112 7.24 -13.38 34.45
CA ALA A 112 8.05 -14.36 33.74
C ALA A 112 9.05 -13.68 32.79
N PHE A 113 8.65 -12.57 32.17
CA PHE A 113 9.46 -11.82 31.23
C PHE A 113 9.08 -10.34 31.24
N GLU A 114 10.08 -9.49 31.11
CA GLU A 114 9.93 -8.04 31.02
C GLU A 114 11.10 -7.49 30.20
N ASP A 115 10.80 -6.80 29.10
CA ASP A 115 11.81 -6.22 28.21
C ASP A 115 11.30 -4.93 27.57
N THR A 116 12.24 -4.08 27.14
CA THR A 116 11.95 -2.85 26.40
C THR A 116 12.91 -2.73 25.23
N GLN A 117 12.38 -2.82 24.02
CA GLN A 117 13.16 -2.68 22.79
C GLN A 117 12.88 -1.34 22.12
N ARG A 118 13.93 -0.72 21.57
CA ARG A 118 13.80 0.54 20.82
C ARG A 118 13.18 0.27 19.45
N VAL A 119 12.36 1.20 18.98
CA VAL A 119 11.75 1.15 17.65
C VAL A 119 11.73 2.55 17.05
N THR A 120 11.94 2.65 15.74
CA THR A 120 11.76 3.90 15.00
C THR A 120 10.37 3.92 14.38
N LEU A 121 9.57 4.93 14.73
CA LEU A 121 8.29 5.19 14.09
C LEU A 121 8.53 6.01 12.82
N ILE A 122 8.12 5.46 11.68
CA ILE A 122 8.20 6.12 10.39
C ILE A 122 6.95 7.01 10.21
N PRO A 123 7.12 8.25 9.70
CA PRO A 123 6.02 9.15 9.33
C PRO A 123 4.95 8.53 8.45
N VAL A 124 3.71 9.00 8.59
CA VAL A 124 2.55 8.45 7.85
C VAL A 124 2.68 8.64 6.34
N ASP A 125 3.34 9.70 5.92
CA ASP A 125 3.57 10.09 4.53
C ASP A 125 4.88 9.53 3.96
N GLU A 126 5.60 8.67 4.70
CA GLU A 126 6.82 8.04 4.22
C GLU A 126 6.55 6.61 3.74
N TRP A 127 6.70 6.41 2.44
CA TRP A 127 6.67 5.10 1.81
C TRP A 127 8.03 4.44 1.89
N LEU A 128 8.03 3.17 2.29
CA LEU A 128 9.18 2.28 2.26
C LEU A 128 9.02 1.34 1.07
N ASP A 129 9.88 1.53 0.07
CA ASP A 129 10.03 0.67 -1.10
C ASP A 129 10.78 -0.61 -0.73
N ASP A 130 10.13 -1.44 0.07
CA ASP A 130 10.52 -2.83 0.28
C ASP A 130 9.57 -3.69 -0.56
N THR A 131 9.92 -3.90 -1.82
CA THR A 131 9.14 -4.70 -2.77
C THR A 131 8.98 -6.15 -2.34
N GLU A 132 9.63 -6.65 -1.30
CA GLU A 132 9.35 -8.00 -0.77
C GLU A 132 8.31 -7.96 0.36
N LYS A 133 8.42 -7.00 1.29
CA LYS A 133 7.61 -6.98 2.52
C LYS A 133 6.59 -5.84 2.63
N ASN A 134 6.69 -4.82 1.79
CA ASN A 134 5.95 -3.56 1.95
C ASN A 134 5.31 -3.00 0.65
N PRO A 135 4.52 -3.76 -0.13
CA PRO A 135 3.83 -3.23 -1.31
C PRO A 135 2.56 -2.44 -0.94
N TRP A 136 2.65 -1.52 0.02
CA TRP A 136 1.52 -0.76 0.57
C TRP A 136 1.34 0.61 -0.05
N LEU A 137 2.03 0.87 -1.17
CA LEU A 137 1.82 2.04 -1.99
C LEU A 137 0.34 2.30 -2.36
N PRO A 138 -0.55 1.28 -2.55
CA PRO A 138 -1.98 1.52 -2.75
C PRO A 138 -2.69 2.26 -1.60
N SER A 139 -2.09 2.30 -0.39
CA SER A 139 -2.61 3.08 0.74
C SER A 139 -2.44 4.59 0.54
N PHE A 140 -1.53 5.00 -0.36
CA PHE A 140 -1.28 6.41 -0.71
C PHE A 140 -2.13 6.89 -1.90
N VAL A 141 -3.01 6.04 -2.43
CA VAL A 141 -4.08 6.48 -3.33
C VAL A 141 -5.23 6.97 -2.44
N LEU A 142 -5.46 8.29 -2.44
CA LEU A 142 -6.30 9.01 -1.49
C LEU A 142 -7.51 9.64 -2.22
N PRO A 143 -8.48 8.85 -2.70
CA PRO A 143 -9.61 9.37 -3.48
C PRO A 143 -10.50 10.34 -2.68
N ARG A 144 -10.51 10.22 -1.34
CA ARG A 144 -11.30 11.09 -0.45
C ARG A 144 -10.58 12.36 0.02
N ASP A 145 -9.37 12.61 -0.46
CA ASP A 145 -8.67 13.87 -0.18
C ASP A 145 -9.49 15.04 -0.79
N PRO A 146 -9.70 16.15 -0.06
CA PRO A 146 -10.52 17.27 -0.53
C PRO A 146 -10.01 17.93 -1.82
N ALA A 147 -8.72 17.80 -2.14
CA ALA A 147 -8.16 18.25 -3.41
C ALA A 147 -8.72 17.47 -4.60
N ILE A 148 -9.03 16.19 -4.44
CA ILE A 148 -9.56 15.35 -5.53
C ILE A 148 -10.91 15.90 -5.99
N LEU A 149 -11.84 16.16 -5.08
CA LEU A 149 -13.13 16.76 -5.41
C LEU A 149 -12.97 18.13 -6.12
N LYS A 150 -11.98 18.94 -5.71
CA LYS A 150 -11.68 20.22 -6.38
C LYS A 150 -11.26 20.01 -7.83
N ILE A 151 -10.36 19.05 -8.08
CA ILE A 151 -9.89 18.69 -9.43
C ILE A 151 -11.07 18.20 -10.27
N ILE A 152 -11.87 17.27 -9.77
CA ILE A 152 -13.00 16.72 -10.53
C ILE A 152 -14.02 17.81 -10.88
N ASN A 153 -14.35 18.69 -9.93
CA ASN A 153 -15.24 19.82 -10.20
C ASN A 153 -14.69 20.78 -11.27
N SER A 154 -13.39 21.08 -11.24
CA SER A 154 -12.77 21.95 -12.25
C SER A 154 -12.71 21.26 -13.63
N SER A 155 -12.50 19.95 -13.63
CA SER A 155 -12.41 19.10 -14.83
C SER A 155 -13.72 19.03 -15.62
N ARG A 156 -14.88 19.14 -14.96
CA ARG A 156 -16.19 19.02 -15.61
C ARG A 156 -16.36 19.94 -16.82
N ARG A 157 -15.86 21.18 -16.76
CA ARG A 157 -16.00 22.12 -17.88
C ARG A 157 -15.27 21.66 -19.14
N TYR A 158 -14.15 20.95 -18.97
CA TYR A 158 -13.40 20.37 -20.07
C TYR A 158 -14.13 19.16 -20.62
N LEU A 159 -14.71 18.34 -19.75
CA LEU A 159 -15.50 17.19 -20.17
C LEU A 159 -16.69 17.60 -21.04
N VAL A 160 -17.48 18.59 -20.59
CA VAL A 160 -18.59 19.18 -21.36
C VAL A 160 -18.13 19.62 -22.75
N GLY A 161 -16.95 20.25 -22.84
CA GLY A 161 -16.40 20.67 -24.13
C GLY A 161 -15.88 19.52 -25.01
N ILE A 162 -15.36 18.44 -24.41
CA ILE A 162 -14.87 17.26 -25.13
C ILE A 162 -16.03 16.46 -25.73
N ILE A 163 -17.10 16.27 -24.96
CA ILE A 163 -18.24 15.42 -25.36
C ILE A 163 -19.40 16.22 -25.98
N ASP A 164 -19.32 17.54 -25.98
CA ASP A 164 -20.36 18.47 -26.47
C ASP A 164 -21.75 18.24 -25.82
N ASP A 165 -21.75 17.96 -24.51
CA ASP A 165 -22.96 17.76 -23.71
C ASP A 165 -22.89 18.55 -22.39
N PRO A 166 -23.77 19.55 -22.17
CA PRO A 166 -23.87 20.28 -20.89
C PRO A 166 -24.18 19.41 -19.67
N ALA A 167 -24.80 18.25 -19.87
CA ALA A 167 -25.15 17.29 -18.82
C ALA A 167 -23.99 16.37 -18.42
N ALA A 168 -22.87 16.42 -19.14
CA ALA A 168 -21.69 15.58 -18.91
C ALA A 168 -21.29 15.47 -17.43
N GLY A 169 -21.15 14.22 -16.97
CA GLY A 169 -20.75 13.83 -15.63
C GLY A 169 -19.52 12.91 -15.62
N PHE A 170 -19.04 12.61 -14.43
CA PHE A 170 -17.96 11.64 -14.22
C PHE A 170 -18.56 10.34 -13.69
N ASP A 171 -19.04 9.51 -14.61
CA ASP A 171 -19.83 8.31 -14.31
C ASP A 171 -18.98 7.01 -14.36
N GLY A 172 -17.67 7.14 -14.56
CA GLY A 172 -16.75 6.01 -14.60
C GLY A 172 -17.13 5.00 -15.68
N TYR A 173 -17.42 3.77 -15.27
CA TYR A 173 -17.86 2.68 -16.15
C TYR A 173 -19.37 2.62 -16.41
N GLN A 174 -20.18 3.52 -15.83
CA GLN A 174 -21.64 3.49 -16.02
C GLN A 174 -22.07 4.02 -17.41
N GLU A 175 -21.21 4.77 -18.09
CA GLU A 175 -21.39 5.16 -19.50
C GLU A 175 -20.58 4.26 -20.46
N GLU A 176 -20.93 4.25 -21.75
CA GLU A 176 -20.22 3.45 -22.77
C GLU A 176 -18.72 3.79 -22.81
N ALA A 177 -17.86 2.82 -23.11
CA ALA A 177 -16.39 2.88 -22.96
C ALA A 177 -15.68 4.06 -23.67
N ALA A 178 -16.29 4.69 -24.67
CA ALA A 178 -15.78 5.94 -25.28
C ALA A 178 -15.82 7.14 -24.29
N GLY A 179 -16.58 7.03 -23.21
CA GLY A 179 -16.68 7.99 -22.13
C GLY A 179 -15.50 7.99 -21.15
N VAL A 180 -14.85 6.84 -20.90
CA VAL A 180 -13.76 6.76 -19.90
C VAL A 180 -12.55 7.60 -20.33
N ASP A 181 -12.07 7.43 -21.55
CA ASP A 181 -10.93 8.21 -22.06
C ASP A 181 -11.23 9.72 -22.03
N SER A 182 -12.47 10.12 -22.36
CA SER A 182 -12.91 11.51 -22.32
C SER A 182 -12.92 12.09 -20.89
N GLN A 183 -13.39 11.31 -19.91
CA GLN A 183 -13.34 11.67 -18.49
C GLN A 183 -11.89 11.86 -18.01
N ILE A 184 -11.01 10.91 -18.34
CA ILE A 184 -9.60 10.97 -17.96
C ILE A 184 -8.89 12.14 -18.65
N GLN A 185 -9.18 12.38 -19.94
CA GLN A 185 -8.66 13.51 -20.70
C GLN A 185 -9.11 14.85 -20.09
N ALA A 186 -10.36 14.96 -19.62
CA ALA A 186 -10.85 16.16 -18.95
C ALA A 186 -10.07 16.45 -17.66
N ILE A 187 -9.82 15.41 -16.84
CA ILE A 187 -8.99 15.51 -15.63
C ILE A 187 -7.57 15.95 -15.96
N TRP A 188 -6.95 15.30 -16.95
CA TRP A 188 -5.62 15.65 -17.44
C TRP A 188 -5.55 17.13 -17.87
N THR A 189 -6.55 17.56 -18.64
CA THR A 189 -6.62 18.92 -19.19
C THR A 189 -6.78 19.98 -18.09
N ALA A 190 -7.56 19.70 -17.04
CA ALA A 190 -7.67 20.58 -15.88
C ALA A 190 -6.35 20.68 -15.12
N LEU A 191 -5.70 19.54 -14.83
CA LEU A 191 -4.41 19.50 -14.15
C LEU A 191 -3.33 20.33 -14.89
N VAL A 192 -3.24 20.17 -16.21
CA VAL A 192 -2.29 20.93 -17.05
C VAL A 192 -2.61 22.42 -17.08
N ASN A 193 -3.87 22.80 -17.29
CA ASN A 193 -4.21 24.19 -17.59
C ASN A 193 -4.49 25.06 -16.35
N GLU A 194 -5.02 24.48 -15.28
CA GLU A 194 -5.45 25.21 -14.09
C GLU A 194 -4.43 25.16 -12.95
N TYR A 195 -3.84 23.98 -12.71
CA TYR A 195 -3.01 23.75 -11.53
C TYR A 195 -1.52 23.97 -11.78
N ARG A 196 -1.04 23.76 -13.02
CA ARG A 196 0.35 24.06 -13.45
C ARG A 196 1.41 23.51 -12.49
N ILE A 197 1.25 22.24 -12.12
CA ILE A 197 2.14 21.55 -11.19
C ILE A 197 3.56 21.51 -11.77
N GLN A 198 4.58 21.78 -10.95
CA GLN A 198 5.99 21.73 -11.34
C GLN A 198 6.64 20.43 -10.86
N TYR A 199 7.60 19.93 -11.63
CA TYR A 199 8.37 18.78 -11.19
C TYR A 199 9.35 19.18 -10.09
N ILE A 200 9.38 18.40 -9.02
CA ILE A 200 10.43 18.49 -8.01
C ILE A 200 11.06 17.11 -7.82
N ASN A 201 12.35 17.09 -7.52
CA ASN A 201 12.99 15.86 -7.06
C ASN A 201 12.39 15.42 -5.72
N PRO A 202 12.41 14.11 -5.41
CA PRO A 202 12.01 13.64 -4.10
C PRO A 202 12.77 14.42 -3.00
N PRO A 203 12.13 14.68 -1.85
CA PRO A 203 12.82 15.28 -0.71
C PRO A 203 14.10 14.48 -0.37
N PRO A 204 15.12 15.11 0.25
CA PRO A 204 16.33 14.40 0.66
C PRO A 204 15.96 13.14 1.45
N ALA A 205 16.26 11.97 0.89
CA ALA A 205 16.03 10.70 1.56
C ALA A 205 17.28 10.32 2.37
N TYR A 206 17.07 9.95 3.64
CA TYR A 206 18.14 9.41 4.49
C TYR A 206 18.35 7.90 4.29
N SER A 207 17.58 7.28 3.38
CA SER A 207 17.70 5.89 2.93
C SER A 207 17.44 5.80 1.42
N ARG A 208 18.06 4.81 0.75
CA ARG A 208 17.87 4.56 -0.70
C ARG A 208 16.53 3.90 -1.05
N THR A 209 15.79 3.43 -0.05
CA THR A 209 14.56 2.64 -0.21
C THR A 209 13.32 3.36 0.32
N THR A 210 13.40 4.66 0.62
CA THR A 210 12.29 5.39 1.24
C THR A 210 12.04 6.70 0.53
N GLN A 211 10.78 7.07 0.40
CA GLN A 211 10.40 8.36 -0.15
C GLN A 211 9.20 8.94 0.60
N ARG A 212 9.26 10.25 0.87
CA ARG A 212 8.11 11.03 1.32
C ARG A 212 7.17 11.30 0.16
N LEU A 213 5.90 10.94 0.35
CA LEU A 213 4.84 11.05 -0.63
C LEU A 213 3.87 12.16 -0.21
N ARG A 214 3.60 13.08 -1.12
CA ARG A 214 2.70 14.21 -0.87
C ARG A 214 1.26 13.77 -1.03
N THR A 215 0.37 14.29 -0.19
CA THR A 215 -1.07 14.12 -0.40
C THR A 215 -1.54 14.94 -1.61
N PRO A 216 -2.70 14.63 -2.21
CA PRO A 216 -3.31 15.50 -3.21
C PRO A 216 -3.46 16.95 -2.75
N THR A 217 -3.84 17.18 -1.49
CA THR A 217 -3.88 18.53 -0.90
C THR A 217 -2.51 19.21 -0.90
N ASP A 218 -1.45 18.50 -0.50
CA ASP A 218 -0.09 19.05 -0.49
C ASP A 218 0.36 19.44 -1.90
N ILE A 219 0.16 18.55 -2.88
CA ILE A 219 0.55 18.78 -4.29
C ILE A 219 -0.14 20.03 -4.84
N LEU A 220 -1.43 20.21 -4.56
CA LEU A 220 -2.20 21.37 -5.02
C LEU A 220 -1.81 22.65 -4.28
N SER A 221 -1.45 22.54 -3.00
CA SER A 221 -1.05 23.70 -2.19
C SER A 221 0.33 24.23 -2.61
N SER A 222 1.27 23.34 -2.92
CA SER A 222 2.64 23.69 -3.29
C SER A 222 2.83 23.83 -4.80
N ASN A 223 1.89 23.34 -5.61
CA ASN A 223 2.00 23.17 -7.06
C ASN A 223 3.28 22.41 -7.46
N THR A 224 3.66 21.38 -6.69
CA THR A 224 4.85 20.57 -7.00
C THR A 224 4.62 19.09 -6.76
N GLY A 225 5.22 18.22 -7.57
CA GLY A 225 5.20 16.77 -7.34
C GLY A 225 6.37 16.04 -8.01
N THR A 226 6.69 14.86 -7.48
CA THR A 226 7.60 13.87 -8.08
C THR A 226 6.84 12.95 -9.03
N CYS A 227 7.53 12.03 -9.73
CA CYS A 227 6.89 11.05 -10.61
C CYS A 227 5.82 10.20 -9.87
N ILE A 228 6.16 9.69 -8.69
CA ILE A 228 5.25 8.88 -7.87
C ILE A 228 4.12 9.71 -7.24
N ASP A 229 4.38 10.96 -6.80
CA ASP A 229 3.32 11.86 -6.30
C ASP A 229 2.24 12.06 -7.36
N LEU A 230 2.67 12.32 -8.61
CA LEU A 230 1.77 12.58 -9.73
C LEU A 230 1.02 11.31 -10.18
N ALA A 231 1.69 10.16 -10.15
CA ALA A 231 1.04 8.87 -10.42
C ALA A 231 -0.08 8.58 -9.41
N LEU A 232 0.18 8.81 -8.12
CA LEU A 232 -0.80 8.62 -7.04
C LEU A 232 -1.93 9.64 -7.09
N LEU A 233 -1.65 10.90 -7.44
CA LEU A 233 -2.67 11.94 -7.64
C LEU A 233 -3.66 11.54 -8.73
N LEU A 234 -3.15 11.10 -9.89
CA LEU A 234 -3.98 10.66 -11.01
C LEU A 234 -4.76 9.39 -10.64
N ALA A 235 -4.11 8.40 -10.03
CA ALA A 235 -4.78 7.18 -9.55
C ALA A 235 -5.92 7.52 -8.58
N SER A 236 -5.73 8.50 -7.69
CA SER A 236 -6.76 8.96 -6.74
C SER A 236 -7.94 9.61 -7.44
N CYS A 237 -7.68 10.39 -8.50
CA CYS A 237 -8.74 10.96 -9.33
C CYS A 237 -9.53 9.87 -10.07
N PHE A 238 -8.84 8.85 -10.59
CA PHE A 238 -9.47 7.76 -11.35
C PHE A 238 -10.34 6.91 -10.43
N GLU A 239 -9.81 6.51 -9.26
CA GLU A 239 -10.56 5.78 -8.24
C GLU A 239 -11.81 6.57 -7.79
N TYR A 240 -11.69 7.90 -7.63
CA TYR A 240 -12.81 8.75 -7.24
C TYR A 240 -13.98 8.72 -8.24
N ILE A 241 -13.68 8.71 -9.55
CA ILE A 241 -14.72 8.67 -10.59
C ILE A 241 -15.16 7.23 -10.93
N GLY A 242 -14.72 6.22 -10.18
CA GLY A 242 -15.09 4.83 -10.42
C GLY A 242 -14.35 4.16 -11.59
N VAL A 243 -13.19 4.70 -11.99
CA VAL A 243 -12.30 4.08 -12.98
C VAL A 243 -11.16 3.38 -12.25
N TYR A 244 -10.91 2.10 -12.58
CA TYR A 244 -9.91 1.28 -11.90
C TYR A 244 -8.49 1.69 -12.33
N PRO A 245 -7.67 2.25 -11.42
CA PRO A 245 -6.31 2.66 -11.71
C PRO A 245 -5.30 1.54 -11.45
N VAL A 246 -4.17 1.64 -12.14
CA VAL A 246 -2.94 0.92 -11.81
C VAL A 246 -1.80 1.91 -11.58
N VAL A 247 -0.88 1.58 -10.69
CA VAL A 247 0.38 2.32 -10.50
C VAL A 247 1.52 1.42 -10.95
N VAL A 248 2.37 1.91 -11.86
CA VAL A 248 3.50 1.14 -12.38
C VAL A 248 4.79 1.71 -11.82
N LEU A 249 5.62 0.81 -11.30
CA LEU A 249 6.97 1.10 -10.81
C LEU A 249 8.00 0.53 -11.79
N LEU A 250 8.91 1.38 -12.21
CA LEU A 250 10.17 1.03 -12.84
C LEU A 250 11.31 1.19 -11.82
N THR A 251 12.53 0.83 -12.21
CA THR A 251 13.71 0.92 -11.32
C THR A 251 13.96 2.33 -10.76
N ASP A 252 13.60 3.38 -11.49
CA ASP A 252 13.87 4.78 -11.13
C ASP A 252 12.69 5.73 -11.45
N HIS A 253 11.53 5.17 -11.80
CA HIS A 253 10.39 5.95 -12.29
C HIS A 253 9.06 5.33 -11.90
N ALA A 254 8.04 6.16 -11.78
CA ALA A 254 6.68 5.73 -11.50
C ALA A 254 5.70 6.48 -12.38
N PHE A 255 4.68 5.77 -12.86
CA PHE A 255 3.62 6.35 -13.69
C PHE A 255 2.30 5.61 -13.45
N VAL A 256 1.23 6.07 -14.09
CA VAL A 256 -0.13 5.59 -13.83
C VAL A 256 -0.74 4.94 -15.07
N GLY A 257 -1.68 4.04 -14.86
CA GLY A 257 -2.57 3.57 -15.91
C GLY A 257 -4.00 3.42 -15.43
N TYR A 258 -4.90 3.13 -16.36
CA TYR A 258 -6.31 2.88 -16.07
C TYR A 258 -6.91 1.85 -17.02
N TRP A 259 -7.88 1.09 -16.51
CA TRP A 259 -8.67 0.15 -17.29
C TRP A 259 -9.78 0.89 -18.03
N ARG A 260 -9.97 0.59 -19.32
CA ARG A 260 -11.05 1.20 -20.11
C ARG A 260 -12.43 0.62 -19.87
N SER A 261 -12.52 -0.54 -19.23
CA SER A 261 -13.77 -1.20 -18.90
C SER A 261 -13.59 -2.15 -17.74
N GLU A 262 -14.61 -2.25 -16.88
CA GLU A 262 -14.69 -3.25 -15.82
C GLU A 262 -14.48 -4.68 -16.35
N GLY A 263 -15.15 -5.06 -17.45
CA GLY A 263 -15.00 -6.41 -18.02
C GLY A 263 -13.58 -6.78 -18.47
N ALA A 264 -12.76 -5.80 -18.90
CA ALA A 264 -11.35 -6.06 -19.22
C ALA A 264 -10.51 -6.28 -17.97
N HIS A 265 -10.79 -5.54 -16.90
CA HIS A 265 -10.17 -5.73 -15.59
C HIS A 265 -10.57 -7.09 -14.98
N ASP A 266 -11.85 -7.45 -15.01
CA ASP A 266 -12.36 -8.73 -14.51
C ASP A 266 -11.73 -9.92 -15.24
N ASN A 267 -11.59 -9.83 -16.57
CA ASN A 267 -10.89 -10.84 -17.36
C ASN A 267 -9.42 -10.96 -16.94
N PHE A 268 -8.75 -9.84 -16.67
CA PHE A 268 -7.37 -9.87 -16.22
C PHE A 268 -7.22 -10.50 -14.84
N VAL A 269 -8.04 -10.11 -13.86
CA VAL A 269 -7.99 -10.66 -12.50
C VAL A 269 -8.37 -12.15 -12.46
N SER A 270 -9.34 -12.57 -13.29
CA SER A 270 -9.73 -13.98 -13.38
C SER A 270 -8.68 -14.87 -14.06
N VAL A 271 -8.01 -14.39 -15.11
CA VAL A 271 -6.93 -15.13 -15.79
C VAL A 271 -5.72 -15.31 -14.88
N ARG A 272 -5.39 -14.32 -14.03
CA ARG A 272 -4.37 -14.49 -12.97
C ARG A 272 -4.65 -15.66 -12.03
N SER A 273 -5.92 -16.04 -11.87
CA SER A 273 -6.36 -17.07 -10.93
C SER A 273 -6.37 -18.49 -11.53
N ILE A 274 -6.24 -18.64 -12.86
CA ILE A 274 -6.34 -19.92 -13.57
C ILE A 274 -5.09 -20.12 -14.45
N PRO A 275 -4.22 -21.10 -14.18
CA PRO A 275 -3.09 -21.37 -15.07
C PRO A 275 -3.58 -21.73 -16.48
N GLN A 276 -3.18 -20.96 -17.50
CA GLN A 276 -3.59 -21.19 -18.90
C GLN A 276 -3.10 -22.54 -19.48
N ALA A 277 -2.15 -23.21 -18.84
CA ALA A 277 -1.75 -24.57 -19.19
C ALA A 277 -1.16 -25.30 -17.98
N LEU A 278 -1.63 -26.52 -17.73
CA LEU A 278 -0.90 -27.50 -16.91
C LEU A 278 0.42 -27.81 -17.63
N PRO A 279 1.59 -27.56 -17.04
CA PRO A 279 2.85 -27.91 -17.68
C PRO A 279 2.93 -29.43 -17.86
N GLY A 280 3.32 -29.87 -19.05
CA GLY A 280 3.71 -31.26 -19.27
C GLY A 280 4.84 -31.64 -18.31
N ILE A 281 4.72 -32.84 -17.73
CA ILE A 281 5.69 -33.40 -16.77
C ILE A 281 7.10 -33.32 -17.37
N GLY A 282 7.99 -32.58 -16.71
CA GLY A 282 9.41 -32.47 -17.08
C GLY A 282 9.82 -31.28 -17.94
N SER A 283 8.92 -30.34 -18.27
CA SER A 283 9.31 -29.12 -18.99
C SER A 283 10.11 -28.13 -18.11
N ARG A 284 10.92 -27.26 -18.74
CA ARG A 284 11.59 -26.15 -18.02
C ARG A 284 10.57 -25.21 -17.36
N ALA A 285 9.39 -25.05 -17.96
CA ALA A 285 8.23 -24.39 -17.38
C ALA A 285 7.73 -25.09 -16.11
N ALA A 286 7.78 -26.43 -16.04
CA ALA A 286 7.43 -27.20 -14.84
C ALA A 286 8.37 -26.94 -13.64
N ARG A 287 9.59 -26.43 -13.88
CA ARG A 287 10.53 -26.00 -12.83
C ARG A 287 10.31 -24.55 -12.37
N GLU A 288 9.64 -23.74 -13.19
CA GLU A 288 9.26 -22.35 -12.87
C GLU A 288 7.83 -22.26 -12.28
N THR A 289 6.98 -23.29 -12.45
CA THR A 289 5.61 -23.37 -11.90
C THR A 289 5.51 -23.64 -10.38
N ALA A 290 6.59 -23.52 -9.63
CA ALA A 290 6.56 -23.61 -8.17
C ALA A 290 6.38 -22.23 -7.49
N MET A 291 6.27 -21.14 -8.25
CA MET A 291 6.01 -19.81 -7.73
C MET A 291 4.57 -19.39 -8.07
N PRO A 292 3.78 -18.88 -7.10
CA PRO A 292 2.45 -18.40 -7.41
C PRO A 292 2.56 -17.26 -8.44
N TYR A 293 1.74 -17.34 -9.50
CA TYR A 293 1.68 -16.36 -10.60
C TYR A 293 1.18 -14.98 -10.13
N VAL A 294 0.67 -14.94 -8.91
CA VAL A 294 0.19 -13.79 -8.17
C VAL A 294 1.07 -13.67 -6.92
N ASP A 295 1.49 -12.46 -6.58
CA ASP A 295 2.23 -12.25 -5.34
C ASP A 295 1.39 -12.66 -4.12
N GLN A 296 2.00 -12.79 -2.94
CA GLN A 296 1.29 -13.23 -1.73
C GLN A 296 0.16 -12.29 -1.30
N TYR A 297 0.06 -11.11 -1.91
CA TYR A 297 -0.90 -10.06 -1.57
C TYR A 297 -2.11 -10.06 -2.52
N GLY A 298 -1.95 -10.39 -3.81
CA GLY A 298 -3.07 -10.50 -4.76
C GLY A 298 -3.18 -9.34 -5.74
N TRP A 299 -2.53 -8.21 -5.45
CA TRP A 299 -2.68 -6.95 -6.19
C TRP A 299 -1.40 -6.45 -6.84
N ARG A 300 -0.23 -7.04 -6.57
CA ARG A 300 1.03 -6.68 -7.23
C ARG A 300 1.39 -7.69 -8.29
N LEU A 301 1.60 -7.19 -9.49
CA LEU A 301 2.19 -7.93 -10.59
C LEU A 301 3.69 -7.64 -10.64
N THR A 302 4.48 -8.69 -10.82
CA THR A 302 5.94 -8.59 -10.86
C THR A 302 6.46 -8.76 -12.29
N LYS A 303 7.79 -8.75 -12.48
CA LYS A 303 8.48 -9.09 -13.73
C LYS A 303 8.01 -10.39 -14.41
N LEU A 304 7.41 -11.31 -13.67
CA LEU A 304 6.82 -12.55 -14.21
C LEU A 304 5.57 -12.27 -15.06
N ASN A 305 4.76 -11.28 -14.67
CA ASN A 305 3.50 -10.93 -15.33
C ASN A 305 3.65 -9.94 -16.49
N TYR A 306 4.87 -9.47 -16.78
CA TYR A 306 5.14 -8.42 -17.77
C TYR A 306 4.48 -8.70 -19.14
N ALA A 307 4.55 -9.95 -19.63
CA ALA A 307 3.97 -10.31 -20.92
C ALA A 307 2.44 -10.15 -20.94
N GLU A 308 1.78 -10.46 -19.83
CA GLU A 308 0.34 -10.31 -19.66
C GLU A 308 -0.05 -8.83 -19.58
N VAL A 309 0.69 -8.01 -18.80
CA VAL A 309 0.50 -6.55 -18.75
C VAL A 309 0.63 -5.96 -20.15
N MET A 310 1.68 -6.34 -20.90
CA MET A 310 1.89 -5.87 -22.26
C MET A 310 0.80 -6.33 -23.23
N HIS A 311 0.18 -7.49 -23.01
CA HIS A 311 -0.97 -7.91 -23.82
C HIS A 311 -2.13 -6.91 -23.67
N TYR A 312 -2.53 -6.56 -22.44
CA TYR A 312 -3.62 -5.61 -22.20
C TYR A 312 -3.28 -4.18 -22.63
N VAL A 313 -2.00 -3.77 -22.54
CA VAL A 313 -1.53 -2.47 -23.04
C VAL A 313 -1.56 -2.42 -24.57
N THR A 314 -1.10 -3.48 -25.25
CA THR A 314 -1.05 -3.51 -26.73
C THR A 314 -2.43 -3.70 -27.37
N THR A 315 -3.35 -4.36 -26.69
CA THR A 315 -4.77 -4.49 -27.08
C THR A 315 -5.62 -3.29 -26.63
N ASN A 316 -5.00 -2.29 -25.99
CA ASN A 316 -5.62 -1.01 -25.66
C ASN A 316 -6.77 -1.12 -24.64
N HIS A 317 -6.77 -2.17 -23.82
CA HIS A 317 -7.68 -2.36 -22.68
C HIS A 317 -7.16 -1.70 -21.40
N LEU A 318 -5.83 -1.61 -21.28
CA LEU A 318 -5.11 -0.94 -20.21
C LEU A 318 -4.30 0.21 -20.80
N VAL A 319 -4.64 1.44 -20.43
CA VAL A 319 -3.96 2.64 -20.93
C VAL A 319 -2.92 3.09 -19.91
N MET A 320 -1.74 3.45 -20.37
CA MET A 320 -0.65 3.99 -19.53
C MET A 320 -0.46 5.46 -19.81
N LEU A 321 -0.22 6.27 -18.78
CA LEU A 321 0.02 7.70 -18.85
C LEU A 321 1.32 8.05 -18.14
N GLU A 322 2.21 8.76 -18.85
CA GLU A 322 3.39 9.38 -18.24
C GLU A 322 2.95 10.53 -17.32
N ALA A 323 2.95 10.31 -16.00
CA ALA A 323 2.41 11.28 -15.05
C ALA A 323 3.20 12.60 -15.00
N THR A 324 4.51 12.57 -15.24
CA THR A 324 5.37 13.77 -15.19
C THR A 324 5.08 14.76 -16.32
N TYR A 325 4.42 14.31 -17.38
CA TYR A 325 4.00 15.17 -18.50
C TYR A 325 2.99 16.24 -18.10
N LEU A 326 2.31 16.08 -16.95
CA LEU A 326 1.55 17.15 -16.30
C LEU A 326 2.41 18.40 -16.06
N THR A 327 3.68 18.21 -15.73
CA THR A 327 4.60 19.31 -15.35
C THR A 327 5.22 20.04 -16.53
N ALA A 328 5.19 19.42 -17.71
CA ALA A 328 5.70 19.97 -18.96
C ALA A 328 4.57 20.47 -19.88
N ALA A 329 3.34 20.57 -19.36
CA ALA A 329 2.13 20.96 -20.09
C ALA A 329 1.93 20.18 -21.40
N LYS A 330 2.23 18.87 -21.39
CA LYS A 330 2.09 18.00 -22.55
C LYS A 330 0.64 17.57 -22.75
N SER A 331 0.31 17.20 -23.99
CA SER A 331 -1.03 16.74 -24.32
C SER A 331 -1.32 15.37 -23.69
N PHE A 332 -2.60 15.06 -23.54
CA PHE A 332 -3.05 13.74 -23.07
C PHE A 332 -2.56 12.60 -23.99
N ALA A 333 -2.58 12.82 -25.31
CA ALA A 333 -2.10 11.85 -26.29
C ALA A 333 -0.58 11.62 -26.21
N ASP A 334 0.21 12.68 -25.93
CA ASP A 334 1.65 12.53 -25.71
C ASP A 334 1.92 11.72 -24.44
N ALA A 335 1.15 11.97 -23.37
CA ALA A 335 1.27 11.21 -22.13
C ALA A 335 0.90 9.73 -22.30
N GLN A 336 -0.12 9.42 -23.11
CA GLN A 336 -0.46 8.04 -23.49
C GLN A 336 0.67 7.36 -24.27
N THR A 337 1.25 8.09 -25.23
CA THR A 337 2.34 7.58 -26.08
C THR A 337 3.57 7.27 -25.24
N GLU A 338 3.99 8.20 -24.38
CA GLU A 338 5.16 8.01 -23.52
C GLU A 338 4.90 6.96 -22.43
N GLY A 339 3.71 6.96 -21.81
CA GLY A 339 3.33 5.95 -20.82
C GLY A 339 3.40 4.53 -21.37
N ARG A 340 3.02 4.32 -22.63
CA ARG A 340 3.22 3.04 -23.32
C ARG A 340 4.70 2.76 -23.61
N ALA A 341 5.47 3.77 -24.00
CA ALA A 341 6.89 3.65 -24.32
C ALA A 341 7.74 3.31 -23.09
N ASN A 342 7.34 3.74 -21.89
CA ASN A 342 7.98 3.38 -20.62
C ASN A 342 8.01 1.86 -20.39
N LEU A 343 7.04 1.12 -20.91
CA LEU A 343 6.98 -0.34 -20.85
C LEU A 343 7.74 -1.02 -22.01
N ARG A 344 8.75 -0.39 -22.60
CA ARG A 344 9.57 -1.03 -23.65
C ARG A 344 10.56 -2.05 -23.12
N SER A 345 10.99 -1.92 -21.86
CA SER A 345 12.05 -2.73 -21.25
C SER A 345 11.51 -3.58 -20.11
N ARG A 346 11.49 -4.91 -20.31
CA ARG A 346 11.18 -5.87 -19.25
C ARG A 346 12.18 -5.80 -18.08
N ALA A 347 13.42 -5.37 -18.35
CA ALA A 347 14.46 -5.28 -17.33
C ALA A 347 14.18 -4.14 -16.34
N GLU A 348 13.64 -3.03 -16.83
CA GLU A 348 13.32 -1.82 -16.07
C GLU A 348 11.98 -1.94 -15.32
N PHE A 349 11.02 -2.71 -15.85
CA PHE A 349 9.74 -2.98 -15.20
C PHE A 349 9.94 -3.68 -13.86
N ASP A 350 9.65 -3.00 -12.76
CA ASP A 350 9.69 -3.62 -11.44
C ASP A 350 8.37 -4.31 -11.13
N SER A 351 7.30 -3.51 -11.06
CA SER A 351 5.99 -4.00 -10.69
C SER A 351 4.85 -3.12 -11.20
N MET A 352 3.65 -3.70 -11.26
CA MET A 352 2.39 -2.98 -11.45
C MET A 352 1.47 -3.30 -10.29
N LEU A 353 0.92 -2.28 -9.66
CA LEU A 353 -0.01 -2.38 -8.53
C LEU A 353 -1.42 -2.08 -9.03
N ASP A 354 -2.31 -3.05 -8.89
CA ASP A 354 -3.71 -2.93 -9.24
C ASP A 354 -4.49 -2.42 -8.04
N ILE A 355 -4.96 -1.16 -8.11
CA ILE A 355 -5.55 -0.50 -6.95
C ILE A 355 -6.90 -1.12 -6.60
N GLN A 356 -7.71 -1.45 -7.60
CA GLN A 356 -8.99 -2.11 -7.37
C GLN A 356 -8.81 -3.49 -6.73
N ALA A 357 -7.86 -4.30 -7.22
CA ALA A 357 -7.54 -5.57 -6.60
C ALA A 357 -7.05 -5.41 -5.14
N ALA A 358 -6.32 -4.34 -4.84
CA ALA A 358 -5.90 -4.03 -3.47
C ALA A 358 -7.09 -3.66 -2.57
N ARG A 359 -8.10 -2.93 -3.08
CA ARG A 359 -9.33 -2.60 -2.35
C ARG A 359 -10.22 -3.80 -2.07
N THR A 360 -10.20 -4.81 -2.95
CA THR A 360 -11.04 -6.01 -2.83
C THR A 360 -10.32 -7.21 -2.24
N ALA A 361 -9.05 -7.07 -1.88
CA ALA A 361 -8.29 -8.13 -1.23
C ALA A 361 -8.82 -8.44 0.19
N ASP A 362 -8.37 -9.55 0.77
CA ASP A 362 -8.69 -9.94 2.14
C ASP A 362 -7.39 -10.16 2.96
N PRO A 363 -7.06 -9.26 3.91
CA PRO A 363 -7.75 -8.01 4.21
C PRO A 363 -7.52 -6.94 3.13
N ALA A 364 -8.50 -6.05 2.95
CA ALA A 364 -8.44 -4.96 1.98
C ALA A 364 -7.36 -3.92 2.35
N VAL A 365 -6.70 -3.36 1.34
CA VAL A 365 -5.79 -2.22 1.51
C VAL A 365 -6.59 -0.93 1.54
N THR A 366 -6.57 -0.21 2.65
CA THR A 366 -7.32 1.04 2.82
C THR A 366 -6.43 2.29 2.66
N PRO A 367 -6.98 3.39 2.11
CA PRO A 367 -6.28 4.67 2.08
C PRO A 367 -5.84 5.15 3.46
N LEU A 368 -4.65 5.75 3.55
CA LEU A 368 -4.14 6.29 4.82
C LEU A 368 -4.99 7.47 5.32
N PRO A 369 -5.35 7.51 6.60
CA PRO A 369 -6.07 8.62 7.21
C PRO A 369 -5.12 9.78 7.56
N ILE A 370 -4.46 10.34 6.55
CA ILE A 370 -3.55 11.48 6.72
C ILE A 370 -4.38 12.72 7.05
N ILE A 371 -4.03 13.39 8.14
CA ILE A 371 -4.66 14.64 8.57
C ILE A 371 -3.85 15.79 7.98
N ASN A 372 -4.43 16.50 7.03
CA ASN A 372 -3.88 17.76 6.53
C ASN A 372 -4.37 18.87 7.47
N GLU A 373 -3.47 19.47 8.27
CA GLU A 373 -3.76 20.61 9.16
C GLU A 373 -3.98 21.92 8.40
#